data_AF-A0A0C3BT04-F1
#
_entry.id   AF-A0A0C3BT04-F1
#
_cell.length_a   1.000
_cell.length_b   1.000
_cell.length_c   1.000
_cell.angle_alpha   90.00
_cell.angle_beta   90.00
_cell.angle_gamma   90.00
#
_symmetry.space_group_name_H-M   'P 1'
#
loop_
_entity.id
_entity.type
_entity.pdbx_description
1 polymer ?
#
loop_
_entity_poly.entity_id
_entity_poly.type
_entity_poly.pdbx_seq_one_letter_code
_entity_poly.pdbx_strand_id
1 'polypeptide(L)'
;MLGKMILTVDTSIAAIYRDGSLINVVTDFWGARAPRDLVMDRQVEVRTGSGRQWSGVKTIRGLEPMVGEFQFTNSNDELMTVKDYFLQFYNLRIEHSRIISICLSGRSGCDDVVPLELCRVLPGQLYKKKLPGELTKEMVMFSSVRPHDCQRMIQAKALNFRSEFIVESGMELDKHLLTVNAKVLRMPGIKFHPEQRTLGNAPLFLARSVPQTPSVVLAPDTLATLHPVHWQNSGHRSNPGHRSSEFPVRPPRTHDRSFLV
;
A
#
# COMPACT_ATOMS: atom_id res chain seq x y z
N MET A 1 -44.45 2.54 1.70
CA MET A 1 -43.71 3.49 0.85
C MET A 1 -43.93 3.12 -0.60
N LEU A 2 -45.08 3.45 -1.18
CA LEU A 2 -45.29 3.30 -2.63
C LEU A 2 -44.76 4.57 -3.31
N GLY A 3 -44.00 4.41 -4.40
CA GLY A 3 -43.48 5.52 -5.21
C GLY A 3 -42.15 6.14 -4.78
N LYS A 4 -41.37 5.49 -3.89
CA LYS A 4 -40.00 5.94 -3.55
C LYS A 4 -38.98 4.85 -3.87
N MET A 5 -37.83 5.26 -4.41
CA MET A 5 -36.67 4.40 -4.64
C MET A 5 -35.60 4.67 -3.57
N ILE A 6 -34.94 3.62 -3.09
CA ILE A 6 -33.84 3.75 -2.12
C ILE A 6 -32.52 3.81 -2.88
N LEU A 7 -31.74 4.86 -2.64
CA LEU A 7 -30.38 5.00 -3.13
C LEU A 7 -29.41 4.67 -1.99
N THR A 8 -28.58 3.65 -2.18
CA THR A 8 -27.52 3.28 -1.23
C THR A 8 -26.22 3.95 -1.66
N VAL A 9 -25.62 4.73 -0.76
CA VAL A 9 -24.35 5.43 -0.99
C VAL A 9 -23.35 4.99 0.06
N ASP A 10 -22.15 4.66 -0.36
CA ASP A 10 -21.04 4.30 0.51
C ASP A 10 -19.74 4.96 0.03
N THR A 11 -18.77 5.08 0.93
CA THR A 11 -17.43 5.56 0.61
C THR A 11 -16.46 4.40 0.46
N SER A 12 -15.78 4.36 -0.68
CA SER A 12 -14.67 3.44 -0.92
C SER A 12 -13.35 4.20 -1.04
N ILE A 13 -12.25 3.50 -0.81
CA ILE A 13 -10.90 4.06 -0.89
C ILE A 13 -10.08 3.16 -1.81
N ALA A 14 -9.33 3.77 -2.72
CA ALA A 14 -8.45 3.08 -3.65
C ALA A 14 -7.08 3.76 -3.71
N ALA A 15 -6.04 2.98 -3.94
CA ALA A 15 -4.71 3.52 -4.20
C ALA A 15 -4.61 3.99 -5.66
N ILE A 16 -4.04 5.18 -5.88
CA ILE A 16 -3.90 5.83 -7.18
C ILE A 16 -2.43 6.21 -7.34
N TYR A 17 -1.88 6.09 -8.55
CA TYR A 17 -0.55 6.60 -8.85
C TYR A 17 -0.53 8.13 -8.75
N ARG A 18 0.50 8.67 -8.11
CA ARG A 18 0.72 10.11 -8.08
C ARG A 18 0.95 10.63 -9.50
N ASP A 19 0.20 11.64 -9.90
CA ASP A 19 0.39 12.29 -11.19
C ASP A 19 1.55 13.30 -11.16
N GLY A 20 2.04 13.67 -12.34
CA GLY A 20 3.10 14.65 -12.48
C GLY A 20 4.24 14.18 -13.38
N SER A 21 5.31 14.98 -13.43
CA SER A 21 6.50 14.64 -14.22
C SER A 21 7.10 13.34 -13.71
N LEU A 22 7.33 12.40 -14.63
CA LEU A 22 7.77 11.06 -14.27
C LEU A 22 9.13 11.08 -13.57
N ILE A 23 10.06 11.96 -14.00
CA ILE A 23 11.37 12.09 -13.37
C ILE A 23 11.25 12.41 -11.87
N ASN A 24 10.32 13.28 -11.50
CA ASN A 24 10.08 13.65 -10.09
C ASN A 24 9.39 12.51 -9.33
N VAL A 25 8.39 11.86 -9.94
CA VAL A 25 7.70 10.72 -9.32
C VAL A 25 8.68 9.58 -9.01
N VAL A 26 9.58 9.27 -9.95
CA VAL A 26 10.61 8.23 -9.76
C VAL A 26 11.66 8.66 -8.72
N THR A 27 12.05 9.94 -8.72
CA THR A 27 12.97 10.50 -7.71
C THR A 27 12.42 10.37 -6.30
N ASP A 28 11.16 10.76 -6.09
CA ASP A 28 10.49 10.64 -4.80
C ASP A 28 10.32 9.17 -4.40
N PHE A 29 9.99 8.30 -5.35
CA PHE A 29 9.80 6.86 -5.11
C PHE A 29 11.08 6.16 -4.67
N TRP A 30 12.22 6.45 -5.29
CA TRP A 30 13.52 5.86 -4.90
C TRP A 30 14.15 6.56 -3.69
N GLY A 31 13.56 7.65 -3.18
CA GLY A 31 14.18 8.46 -2.13
C GLY A 31 15.50 9.08 -2.58
N ALA A 32 15.67 9.27 -3.90
CA ALA A 32 16.85 9.89 -4.48
C ALA A 32 16.90 11.38 -4.11
N ARG A 33 18.09 11.94 -3.92
CA ARG A 33 18.25 13.37 -3.59
C ARG A 33 18.18 14.24 -4.83
N ALA A 34 18.57 13.67 -5.97
CA ALA A 34 18.56 14.35 -7.26
C ALA A 34 18.25 13.36 -8.39
N PRO A 35 17.70 13.84 -9.53
CA PRO A 35 17.43 13.00 -10.69
C PRO A 35 18.64 12.26 -11.25
N ARG A 36 19.87 12.72 -10.99
CA ARG A 36 21.10 12.03 -11.41
C ARG A 36 21.35 10.70 -10.69
N ASP A 37 20.70 10.48 -9.54
CA ASP A 37 20.83 9.27 -8.74
C ASP A 37 19.89 8.15 -9.23
N LEU A 38 19.12 8.41 -10.29
CA LEU A 38 18.12 7.51 -10.86
C LEU A 38 18.76 6.39 -11.68
N VAL A 39 19.33 5.40 -10.98
CA VAL A 39 19.92 4.18 -11.54
C VAL A 39 19.16 2.95 -11.02
N MET A 40 18.29 2.40 -11.88
CA MET A 40 17.52 1.13 -11.79
C MET A 40 16.71 0.78 -10.53
N ASP A 41 15.36 0.78 -10.64
CA ASP A 41 14.46 -0.41 -10.62
C ASP A 41 12.93 -0.03 -10.73
N ARG A 42 12.18 -0.77 -11.57
CA ARG A 42 10.69 -0.91 -11.73
C ARG A 42 9.85 -0.03 -12.69
N GLN A 43 8.83 -0.68 -13.27
CA GLN A 43 7.90 -0.23 -14.34
C GLN A 43 6.60 0.47 -13.85
N VAL A 44 6.10 1.48 -14.60
CA VAL A 44 4.83 2.27 -14.38
C VAL A 44 4.11 2.54 -15.73
N GLU A 45 3.07 3.37 -15.88
CA GLU A 45 2.50 3.78 -17.20
C GLU A 45 2.60 5.30 -17.40
N VAL A 46 2.83 5.80 -18.62
CA VAL A 46 3.16 7.24 -18.84
C VAL A 46 2.56 7.85 -20.12
N ARG A 47 2.64 9.17 -20.22
CA ARG A 47 2.55 9.89 -21.50
C ARG A 47 3.89 10.51 -21.83
N THR A 48 4.19 10.57 -23.12
CA THR A 48 5.42 11.15 -23.65
C THR A 48 5.11 12.43 -24.43
N GLY A 49 5.87 13.51 -24.23
CA GLY A 49 5.66 14.78 -24.93
C GLY A 49 6.58 15.92 -24.47
N SER A 50 6.67 16.96 -25.29
CA SER A 50 7.35 18.23 -24.99
C SER A 50 6.52 19.41 -25.50
N GLY A 51 6.35 20.45 -24.68
CA GLY A 51 5.58 21.64 -25.05
C GLY A 51 4.11 21.36 -25.39
N ARG A 52 3.63 21.84 -26.55
CA ARG A 52 2.24 21.71 -27.03
C ARG A 52 1.93 20.38 -27.73
N GLN A 53 2.91 19.51 -27.95
CA GLN A 53 2.75 18.25 -28.66
C GLN A 53 2.95 17.06 -27.70
N TRP A 54 1.84 16.51 -27.23
CA TRP A 54 1.80 15.29 -26.42
C TRP A 54 1.34 14.13 -27.28
N SER A 55 2.00 12.98 -27.18
CA SER A 55 1.54 11.78 -27.84
C SER A 55 0.31 11.17 -27.13
N GLY A 56 -0.29 10.16 -27.76
CA GLY A 56 -1.24 9.26 -27.10
C GLY A 56 -0.67 8.63 -25.83
N VAL A 57 -1.56 8.08 -24.99
CA VAL A 57 -1.21 7.38 -23.75
C VAL A 57 -0.47 6.08 -24.06
N LYS A 58 0.63 5.78 -23.36
CA LYS A 58 1.44 4.58 -23.56
C LYS A 58 1.79 3.90 -22.23
N THR A 59 1.73 2.57 -22.19
CA THR A 59 2.15 1.76 -21.03
C THR A 59 3.68 1.61 -21.03
N ILE A 60 4.36 1.76 -19.89
CA ILE A 60 5.80 1.42 -19.83
C ILE A 60 5.91 -0.10 -19.76
N ARG A 61 6.80 -0.64 -20.57
CA ARG A 61 7.03 -2.09 -20.69
C ARG A 61 8.43 -2.51 -20.29
N GLY A 62 9.34 -1.56 -20.08
CA GLY A 62 10.72 -1.81 -19.69
C GLY A 62 11.41 -0.55 -19.19
N LEU A 63 12.58 -0.74 -18.58
CA LEU A 63 13.50 0.34 -18.23
C LEU A 63 14.83 0.05 -18.92
N GLU A 64 15.44 1.08 -19.49
CA GLU A 64 16.76 0.99 -20.12
C GLU A 64 17.77 1.88 -19.39
N PRO A 65 19.01 1.42 -19.17
CA PRO A 65 20.05 2.23 -18.52
C PRO A 65 20.61 3.28 -19.47
N MET A 66 21.15 4.36 -18.91
CA MET A 66 21.99 5.33 -19.62
C MET A 66 21.35 5.87 -20.90
N VAL A 67 20.21 6.55 -20.76
CA VAL A 67 19.38 7.02 -21.88
C VAL A 67 20.15 7.74 -22.99
N GLY A 68 21.12 8.57 -22.65
CA GLY A 68 21.84 9.38 -23.63
C GLY A 68 22.88 8.61 -24.44
N GLU A 69 23.29 7.43 -23.97
CA GLU A 69 24.22 6.53 -24.68
C GLU A 69 23.46 5.39 -25.37
N PHE A 70 22.15 5.27 -25.11
CA PHE A 70 21.29 4.29 -25.79
C PHE A 70 21.26 4.59 -27.29
N GLN A 71 21.69 3.60 -28.08
CA GLN A 71 21.70 3.66 -29.53
C GLN A 71 20.50 2.90 -30.10
N PHE A 72 19.88 3.48 -31.11
CA PHE A 72 18.80 2.86 -31.84
C PHE A 72 18.92 3.22 -33.34
N THR A 73 18.27 2.43 -34.18
CA THR A 73 18.18 2.70 -35.60
C THR A 73 16.93 3.53 -35.86
N ASN A 74 17.08 4.71 -36.47
CA ASN A 74 15.95 5.57 -36.80
C ASN A 74 15.15 5.02 -38.00
N SER A 75 14.07 5.70 -38.39
CA SER A 75 13.24 5.31 -39.55
C SER A 75 13.96 5.34 -40.91
N ASN A 76 15.16 5.92 -40.96
CA ASN A 76 15.98 6.06 -42.17
C ASN A 76 17.16 5.07 -42.17
N ASP A 77 17.13 4.05 -41.30
CA ASP A 77 18.20 3.06 -41.11
C ASP A 77 19.55 3.65 -40.62
N GLU A 78 19.52 4.82 -39.99
CA GLU A 78 20.70 5.45 -39.40
C GLU A 78 20.80 5.13 -37.90
N LEU A 79 21.98 4.66 -37.48
CA LEU A 79 22.30 4.43 -36.07
C LEU A 79 22.58 5.76 -35.38
N MET A 80 21.83 6.08 -34.32
CA MET A 80 22.03 7.31 -33.55
C MET A 80 21.67 7.12 -32.07
N THR A 81 22.14 8.03 -31.23
CA THR A 81 21.78 8.03 -29.80
C THR A 81 20.44 8.73 -29.56
N VAL A 82 19.74 8.36 -28.49
CA VAL A 82 18.50 9.05 -28.07
C VAL A 82 18.76 10.55 -27.85
N LYS A 83 19.91 10.91 -27.27
CA LYS A 83 20.27 12.31 -27.02
C LYS A 83 20.41 13.08 -28.34
N ASP A 84 21.11 12.52 -29.31
CA ASP A 84 21.34 13.17 -30.61
C ASP A 84 20.04 13.26 -31.40
N TYR A 85 19.18 12.24 -31.35
CA TYR A 85 17.88 12.25 -31.99
C TYR A 85 16.99 13.39 -31.49
N PHE A 86 16.83 13.54 -30.17
CA PHE A 86 15.99 14.61 -29.61
C PHE A 86 16.58 16.01 -29.87
N LEU A 87 17.91 16.12 -29.92
CA LEU A 87 18.57 17.38 -30.28
C LEU A 87 18.37 17.73 -31.76
N GLN A 88 18.57 16.78 -32.67
CA GLN A 88 18.53 17.00 -34.12
C GLN A 88 17.10 17.17 -34.65
N PHE A 89 16.15 16.33 -34.23
CA PHE A 89 14.81 16.29 -34.80
C PHE A 89 13.77 17.12 -34.03
N TYR A 90 14.01 17.37 -32.74
CA TYR A 90 13.08 18.12 -31.89
C TYR A 90 13.69 19.39 -31.27
N ASN A 91 14.99 19.64 -31.48
CA ASN A 91 15.72 20.73 -30.83
C ASN A 91 15.59 20.70 -29.28
N LEU A 92 15.55 19.50 -28.72
CA LEU A 92 15.42 19.26 -27.28
C LEU A 92 16.72 18.71 -26.72
N ARG A 93 17.30 19.43 -25.75
CA ARG A 93 18.49 18.99 -25.03
C ARG A 93 18.08 18.18 -23.82
N ILE A 94 18.44 16.89 -23.82
CA ILE A 94 18.28 16.01 -22.66
C ILE A 94 19.34 16.38 -21.61
N GLU A 95 18.92 16.82 -20.44
CA GLU A 95 19.83 17.30 -19.38
C GLU A 95 20.46 16.16 -18.59
N HIS A 96 19.68 15.11 -18.34
CA HIS A 96 20.03 13.95 -17.53
C HIS A 96 20.32 12.76 -18.43
N SER A 97 21.35 12.85 -19.25
CA SER A 97 21.67 11.80 -20.23
C SER A 97 22.17 10.48 -19.60
N ARG A 98 22.51 10.47 -18.31
CA ARG A 98 23.10 9.30 -17.62
C ARG A 98 22.10 8.52 -16.76
N ILE A 99 20.82 8.89 -16.77
CA ILE A 99 19.79 8.26 -15.96
C ILE A 99 19.07 7.18 -16.77
N ILE A 100 18.21 6.42 -16.09
CA ILE A 100 17.35 5.44 -16.76
C ILE A 100 16.34 6.09 -17.72
N SER A 101 15.91 5.34 -18.73
CA SER A 101 14.79 5.66 -19.61
C SER A 101 13.72 4.60 -19.56
N ILE A 102 12.58 4.89 -20.17
CA ILE A 102 11.46 3.97 -20.25
C ILE A 102 11.35 3.38 -21.66
N CYS A 103 10.97 2.11 -21.72
CA CYS A 103 10.65 1.41 -22.95
C CYS A 103 9.13 1.34 -23.13
N LEU A 104 8.63 1.70 -24.31
CA LEU A 104 7.20 1.66 -24.61
C LEU A 104 6.81 0.42 -25.44
N SER A 105 7.75 -0.16 -26.18
CA SER A 105 7.58 -1.41 -26.93
C SER A 105 7.81 -2.63 -26.03
N GLY A 106 7.08 -3.72 -26.29
CA GLY A 106 7.10 -4.94 -25.47
C GLY A 106 7.51 -6.19 -26.22
N ARG A 107 8.01 -6.04 -27.45
CA ARG A 107 8.58 -7.14 -28.23
C ARG A 107 10.10 -7.01 -28.18
N SER A 108 10.79 -8.13 -28.24
CA SER A 108 12.25 -8.22 -28.21
C SER A 108 12.89 -7.17 -29.13
N GLY A 109 13.50 -6.15 -28.53
CA GLY A 109 13.94 -4.91 -29.21
C GLY A 109 13.29 -3.67 -28.57
N CYS A 110 14.03 -2.99 -27.70
CA CYS A 110 13.57 -1.73 -27.12
C CYS A 110 13.91 -0.56 -28.05
N ASP A 111 13.26 -0.49 -29.22
CA ASP A 111 13.52 0.60 -30.17
C ASP A 111 12.77 1.89 -29.78
N ASP A 112 11.72 1.76 -28.95
CA ASP A 112 10.89 2.88 -28.45
C ASP A 112 11.33 3.32 -27.04
N VAL A 113 12.54 3.87 -26.93
CA VAL A 113 13.07 4.44 -25.68
C VAL A 113 12.71 5.91 -25.56
N VAL A 114 12.18 6.31 -24.39
CA VAL A 114 11.89 7.71 -24.10
C VAL A 114 12.56 8.17 -22.78
N PRO A 115 13.26 9.32 -22.77
CA PRO A 115 13.80 9.91 -21.54
C PRO A 115 12.72 10.25 -20.52
N LEU A 116 13.02 10.06 -19.23
CA LEU A 116 12.08 10.38 -18.13
C LEU A 116 11.63 11.86 -18.13
N GLU A 117 12.49 12.77 -18.60
CA GLU A 117 12.22 14.21 -18.71
C GLU A 117 11.01 14.53 -19.60
N LEU A 118 10.79 13.70 -20.61
CA LEU A 118 9.72 13.88 -21.58
C LEU A 118 8.44 13.12 -21.18
N CYS A 119 8.40 12.57 -19.97
CA CYS A 119 7.32 11.70 -19.53
C CYS A 119 6.49 12.29 -18.38
N ARG A 120 5.18 12.04 -18.40
CA ARG A 120 4.24 12.46 -17.34
C ARG A 120 3.27 11.33 -16.98
N VAL A 121 3.08 11.09 -15.69
CA VAL A 121 2.04 10.20 -15.17
C VAL A 121 0.70 10.95 -15.20
N LEU A 122 -0.35 10.30 -15.71
CA LEU A 122 -1.69 10.88 -15.75
C LEU A 122 -2.39 10.80 -14.40
N PRO A 123 -3.26 11.76 -14.08
CA PRO A 123 -4.12 11.67 -12.89
C PRO A 123 -5.15 10.55 -13.02
N GLY A 124 -5.56 10.02 -11.87
CA GLY A 124 -6.64 9.04 -11.76
C GLY A 124 -6.26 7.61 -12.16
N GLN A 125 -4.98 7.29 -12.35
CA GLN A 125 -4.55 5.93 -12.64
C GLN A 125 -4.60 5.05 -11.38
N LEU A 126 -5.53 4.10 -11.34
CA LEU A 126 -5.65 3.16 -10.21
C LEU A 126 -4.43 2.22 -10.11
N TYR A 127 -3.91 2.07 -8.90
CA TYR A 127 -2.88 1.08 -8.59
C TYR A 127 -3.51 -0.31 -8.47
N LYS A 128 -3.29 -1.16 -9.49
CA LYS A 128 -3.91 -2.50 -9.59
C LYS A 128 -3.08 -3.62 -8.99
N LYS A 129 -1.82 -3.37 -8.63
CA LYS A 129 -0.92 -4.38 -8.05
C LYS A 129 -1.21 -4.54 -6.55
N LYS A 130 -0.68 -5.60 -5.95
CA LYS A 130 -0.74 -5.78 -4.49
C LYS A 130 0.02 -4.64 -3.80
N LEU A 131 -0.61 -4.02 -2.81
CA LEU A 131 0.05 -3.03 -1.97
C LEU A 131 1.14 -3.71 -1.12
N PRO A 132 2.33 -3.10 -1.00
CA PRO A 132 3.33 -3.50 -0.01
C PRO A 132 2.74 -3.54 1.41
N GLY A 133 3.31 -4.36 2.30
CA GLY A 133 2.78 -4.53 3.66
C GLY A 133 2.72 -3.22 4.46
N GLU A 134 3.74 -2.38 4.32
CA GLU A 134 3.83 -1.06 4.97
C GLU A 134 2.69 -0.15 4.51
N LEU A 135 2.52 0.02 3.19
CA LEU A 135 1.43 0.80 2.61
C LEU A 135 0.04 0.21 2.89
N THR A 136 -0.06 -1.12 3.00
CA THR A 136 -1.34 -1.78 3.35
C THR A 136 -1.78 -1.38 4.76
N LYS A 137 -0.86 -1.33 5.72
CA LYS A 137 -1.17 -0.90 7.09
C LYS A 137 -1.64 0.55 7.12
N GLU A 138 -0.95 1.43 6.39
CA GLU A 138 -1.35 2.84 6.29
C GLU A 138 -2.71 3.00 5.61
N MET A 139 -2.96 2.26 4.53
CA MET A 139 -4.25 2.22 3.84
C MET A 139 -5.38 1.79 4.78
N VAL A 140 -5.18 0.71 5.57
CA VAL A 140 -6.17 0.24 6.55
C VAL A 140 -6.43 1.28 7.63
N MET A 141 -5.39 1.92 8.15
CA MET A 141 -5.52 2.98 9.15
C MET A 141 -6.25 4.20 8.58
N PHE A 142 -5.96 4.56 7.34
CA PHE A 142 -6.61 5.65 6.62
C PHE A 142 -8.07 5.33 6.31
N SER A 143 -8.39 4.09 5.96
CA SER A 143 -9.76 3.65 5.65
C SER A 143 -10.64 3.40 6.87
N SER A 144 -10.04 3.28 8.05
CA SER A 144 -10.75 3.01 9.29
C SER A 144 -11.39 4.29 9.84
N VAL A 145 -12.57 4.63 9.34
CA VAL A 145 -13.35 5.79 9.78
C VAL A 145 -14.41 5.35 10.80
N ARG A 146 -14.58 6.12 11.88
CA ARG A 146 -15.64 5.83 12.88
C ARG A 146 -17.02 5.98 12.23
N PRO A 147 -18.03 5.16 12.60
CA PRO A 147 -19.35 5.17 11.93
C PRO A 147 -20.00 6.55 11.85
N HIS A 148 -19.94 7.34 12.94
CA HIS A 148 -20.48 8.71 12.96
C HIS A 148 -19.76 9.66 12.00
N ASP A 149 -18.43 9.51 11.84
CA ASP A 149 -17.65 10.34 10.93
C ASP A 149 -17.91 9.97 9.47
N CYS A 150 -18.04 8.66 9.20
CA CYS A 150 -18.43 8.16 7.89
C CYS A 150 -19.83 8.66 7.49
N GLN A 151 -20.80 8.58 8.42
CA GLN A 151 -22.15 9.09 8.21
C GLN A 151 -22.15 10.59 7.85
N ARG A 152 -21.39 11.42 8.59
CA ARG A 152 -21.26 12.86 8.28
C ARG A 152 -20.64 13.10 6.92
N MET A 153 -19.59 12.35 6.56
CA MET A 153 -18.93 12.46 5.26
C MET A 153 -19.88 12.10 4.10
N ILE A 154 -20.64 11.00 4.23
CA ILE A 154 -21.63 10.58 3.23
C ILE A 154 -22.72 11.64 3.10
N GLN A 155 -23.26 12.15 4.22
CA GLN A 155 -24.30 13.17 4.19
C GLN A 155 -23.81 14.48 3.56
N ALA A 156 -22.58 14.91 3.87
CA ALA A 156 -21.98 16.09 3.26
C ALA A 156 -21.81 15.93 1.73
N LYS A 157 -21.42 14.75 1.25
CA LYS A 157 -21.34 14.47 -0.19
C LYS A 157 -22.73 14.45 -0.85
N ALA A 158 -23.72 13.82 -0.21
CA ALA A 158 -25.09 13.77 -0.72
C ALA A 158 -25.73 15.17 -0.83
N LEU A 159 -25.45 16.08 0.11
CA LEU A 159 -25.96 17.46 0.06
C LEU A 159 -25.50 18.23 -1.19
N ASN A 160 -24.27 17.97 -1.63
CA ASN A 160 -23.64 18.62 -2.77
C ASN A 160 -23.84 17.88 -4.10
N PHE A 161 -24.38 16.66 -4.06
CA PHE A 161 -24.59 15.86 -5.26
C PHE A 161 -25.69 16.48 -6.13
N ARG A 162 -25.34 16.78 -7.39
CA ARG A 162 -26.24 17.27 -8.43
C ARG A 162 -25.84 16.60 -9.75
N SER A 163 -26.82 16.11 -10.48
CA SER A 163 -26.63 15.46 -11.78
C SER A 163 -27.71 15.96 -12.73
N GLU A 164 -27.32 16.38 -13.94
CA GLU A 164 -28.24 16.85 -14.98
C GLU A 164 -29.27 15.76 -15.33
N PHE A 165 -28.84 14.50 -15.38
CA PHE A 165 -29.69 13.34 -15.64
C PHE A 165 -30.83 13.14 -14.61
N ILE A 166 -30.61 13.55 -13.36
CA ILE A 166 -31.64 13.47 -12.32
C ILE A 166 -32.69 14.57 -12.51
N VAL A 167 -32.23 15.77 -12.89
CA VAL A 167 -33.10 16.90 -13.19
C VAL A 167 -33.96 16.61 -14.43
N GLU A 168 -33.34 16.11 -15.50
CA GLU A 168 -34.03 15.77 -16.75
C GLU A 168 -35.07 14.65 -16.58
N SER A 169 -34.85 13.72 -15.67
CA SER A 169 -35.81 12.64 -15.39
C SER A 169 -37.00 13.08 -14.52
N GLY A 170 -36.99 14.32 -13.99
CA GLY A 170 -38.00 14.82 -13.06
C GLY A 170 -37.96 14.13 -11.69
N MET A 171 -36.87 13.44 -11.37
CA MET A 171 -36.66 12.80 -10.06
C MET A 171 -36.10 13.81 -9.05
N GLU A 172 -36.52 13.69 -7.81
CA GLU A 172 -35.96 14.46 -6.70
C GLU A 172 -35.23 13.54 -5.71
N LEU A 173 -34.05 13.98 -5.27
CA LEU A 173 -33.28 13.29 -4.25
C LEU A 173 -33.60 13.86 -2.87
N ASP A 174 -34.09 12.99 -1.98
CA ASP A 174 -34.09 13.28 -0.55
C ASP A 174 -32.65 13.20 -0.03
N LYS A 175 -32.17 14.29 0.57
CA LYS A 175 -30.79 14.43 1.05
C LYS A 175 -30.64 13.97 2.51
N HIS A 176 -31.73 13.56 3.15
CA HIS A 176 -31.71 13.01 4.50
C HIS A 176 -31.53 11.50 4.46
N LEU A 177 -30.78 10.97 5.44
CA LEU A 177 -30.63 9.54 5.60
C LEU A 177 -31.97 8.91 6.02
N LEU A 178 -32.32 7.79 5.38
CA LEU A 178 -33.51 7.04 5.71
C LEU A 178 -33.44 6.53 7.15
N THR A 179 -34.43 6.87 7.97
CA THR A 179 -34.56 6.34 9.34
C THR A 179 -35.33 5.03 9.30
N VAL A 180 -34.78 3.99 9.93
CA VAL A 180 -35.38 2.65 10.01
C VAL A 180 -35.48 2.19 11.45
N ASN A 181 -36.56 1.49 11.79
CA ASN A 181 -36.73 0.87 13.10
C ASN A 181 -35.89 -0.40 13.18
N ALA A 182 -34.94 -0.46 14.12
CA ALA A 182 -34.11 -1.63 14.35
C ALA A 182 -34.42 -2.29 15.72
N LYS A 183 -34.16 -3.59 15.84
CA LYS A 183 -34.31 -4.35 17.09
C LYS A 183 -32.99 -5.01 17.47
N VAL A 184 -32.51 -4.76 18.68
CA VAL A 184 -31.36 -5.46 19.25
C VAL A 184 -31.81 -6.82 19.76
N LEU A 185 -31.33 -7.89 19.15
CA LEU A 185 -31.61 -9.26 19.59
C LEU A 185 -30.72 -9.64 20.78
N ARG A 186 -31.23 -10.49 21.67
CA ARG A 186 -30.44 -11.02 22.79
C ARG A 186 -29.38 -11.98 22.25
N MET A 187 -28.17 -11.92 22.80
CA MET A 187 -27.10 -12.84 22.46
C MET A 187 -27.53 -14.28 22.79
N PRO A 188 -27.37 -15.24 21.87
CA PRO A 188 -27.66 -16.63 22.17
C PRO A 188 -26.68 -17.16 23.21
N GLY A 189 -27.16 -18.11 24.00
CA GLY A 189 -26.33 -18.82 24.95
C GLY A 189 -25.36 -19.78 24.26
N ILE A 190 -24.07 -19.65 24.52
CA ILE A 190 -23.07 -20.61 24.03
C ILE A 190 -22.87 -21.69 25.09
N LYS A 191 -22.99 -22.97 24.68
CA LYS A 191 -22.64 -24.14 25.48
C LYS A 191 -21.44 -24.83 24.82
N PHE A 192 -20.32 -24.97 25.53
CA PHE A 192 -19.15 -25.70 25.01
C PHE A 192 -19.14 -27.17 25.42
N HIS A 193 -19.78 -27.50 26.54
CA HIS A 193 -19.96 -28.86 27.02
C HIS A 193 -21.39 -29.03 27.56
N PRO A 194 -22.00 -30.23 27.47
CA PRO A 194 -23.37 -30.48 27.95
C PRO A 194 -23.64 -30.04 29.39
N GLU A 195 -22.63 -30.09 30.25
CA GLU A 195 -22.73 -29.77 31.69
C GLU A 195 -22.40 -28.29 32.02
N GLN A 196 -21.96 -27.50 31.03
CA GLN A 196 -21.58 -26.11 31.28
C GLN A 196 -22.79 -25.17 31.25
N ARG A 197 -22.84 -24.28 32.25
CA ARG A 197 -23.82 -23.20 32.29
C ARG A 197 -23.58 -22.23 31.15
N THR A 198 -24.66 -21.89 30.47
CA THR A 198 -24.71 -20.84 29.46
C THR A 198 -24.19 -19.52 30.04
N LEU A 199 -23.09 -18.98 29.50
CA LEU A 199 -22.63 -17.64 29.84
C LEU A 199 -23.52 -16.62 29.13
N GLY A 200 -24.31 -15.89 29.93
CA GLY A 200 -25.11 -14.77 29.45
C GLY A 200 -24.27 -13.49 29.32
N ASN A 201 -24.41 -12.83 28.17
CA ASN A 201 -24.08 -11.43 27.85
C ASN A 201 -22.66 -10.88 28.17
N ALA A 202 -21.71 -11.69 28.62
CA ALA A 202 -20.34 -11.26 28.90
C ALA A 202 -19.39 -11.57 27.72
N PRO A 203 -18.39 -10.70 27.43
CA PRO A 203 -17.33 -11.03 26.47
C PRO A 203 -16.60 -12.30 26.92
N LEU A 204 -16.47 -13.24 25.99
CA LEU A 204 -15.79 -14.51 26.24
C LEU A 204 -14.28 -14.32 26.32
N PHE A 205 -13.71 -14.61 27.50
CA PHE A 205 -12.28 -14.89 27.65
C PHE A 205 -12.13 -16.37 27.98
N LEU A 206 -11.65 -17.18 27.04
CA LEU A 206 -11.24 -18.57 27.30
C LEU A 206 -9.96 -18.54 28.13
N ALA A 207 -10.09 -18.64 29.45
CA ALA A 207 -8.94 -18.92 30.30
C ALA A 207 -8.44 -20.33 29.95
N ARG A 208 -7.27 -20.44 29.31
CA ARG A 208 -6.53 -21.69 29.27
C ARG A 208 -6.18 -22.04 30.72
N SER A 209 -6.89 -22.98 31.32
CA SER A 209 -6.45 -23.58 32.57
C SER A 209 -5.11 -24.26 32.31
N VAL A 210 -4.02 -23.67 32.78
CA VAL A 210 -2.77 -24.38 32.98
C VAL A 210 -3.09 -25.51 33.96
N PRO A 211 -2.88 -26.80 33.62
CA PRO A 211 -3.12 -27.87 34.58
C PRO A 211 -2.16 -27.67 35.75
N GLN A 212 -2.71 -27.35 36.92
CA GLN A 212 -1.97 -27.41 38.17
C GLN A 212 -1.71 -28.90 38.45
N THR A 213 -0.45 -29.32 38.36
CA THR A 213 -0.01 -30.59 38.93
C THR A 213 -0.36 -30.60 40.41
N PRO A 214 -1.09 -31.60 40.92
CA PRO A 214 -1.44 -31.66 42.33
C PRO A 214 -0.17 -31.84 43.17
N SER A 215 0.15 -30.83 43.97
CA SER A 215 1.13 -30.94 45.04
C SER A 215 0.65 -31.99 46.03
N VAL A 216 1.34 -33.13 46.09
CA VAL A 216 1.15 -34.13 47.13
C VAL A 216 1.57 -33.49 48.45
N VAL A 217 0.59 -33.13 49.28
CA VAL A 217 0.82 -32.75 50.68
C VAL A 217 1.05 -34.05 51.45
N LEU A 218 2.32 -34.38 51.73
CA LEU A 218 2.66 -35.43 52.68
C LEU A 218 2.47 -34.88 54.10
N ALA A 219 1.65 -35.57 54.89
CA ALA A 219 1.45 -35.29 56.31
C ALA A 219 2.74 -35.53 57.11
N PRO A 220 2.99 -34.78 58.20
CA PRO A 220 4.15 -34.98 59.04
C PRO A 220 3.90 -36.17 59.97
N ASP A 221 4.85 -37.11 60.01
CA ASP A 221 5.32 -37.80 61.21
C ASP A 221 5.99 -39.13 60.84
N THR A 222 7.32 -39.16 60.81
CA THR A 222 8.13 -40.07 61.65
C THR A 222 9.63 -39.81 61.43
N LEU A 223 10.33 -39.71 62.56
CA LEU A 223 11.78 -39.54 62.70
C LEU A 223 12.56 -40.69 62.06
N ALA A 224 13.58 -40.37 61.26
CA ALA A 224 14.83 -41.14 61.22
C ALA A 224 15.97 -40.35 60.55
N THR A 225 16.93 -39.99 61.39
CA THR A 225 18.35 -39.72 61.17
C THR A 225 18.95 -40.37 59.91
N LEU A 226 19.81 -39.63 59.18
CA LEU A 226 21.22 -39.99 58.84
C LEU A 226 21.81 -39.11 57.71
N HIS A 227 22.79 -38.30 58.11
CA HIS A 227 24.06 -37.86 57.49
C HIS A 227 24.24 -37.48 55.98
N PRO A 228 25.21 -36.57 55.70
CA PRO A 228 25.39 -35.91 54.41
C PRO A 228 26.46 -36.59 53.54
N VAL A 229 26.35 -36.52 52.20
CA VAL A 229 27.47 -36.84 51.29
C VAL A 229 27.49 -35.90 50.08
N HIS A 230 28.70 -35.36 49.87
CA HIS A 230 29.22 -34.56 48.77
C HIS A 230 29.11 -35.22 47.37
N TRP A 231 29.22 -34.38 46.31
CA TRP A 231 30.37 -34.35 45.36
C TRP A 231 29.98 -34.18 43.86
N GLN A 232 30.68 -33.21 43.23
CA GLN A 232 31.11 -33.00 41.82
C GLN A 232 30.18 -33.33 40.63
N ASN A 233 29.96 -32.44 39.65
CA ASN A 233 30.83 -31.66 38.74
C ASN A 233 31.49 -32.49 37.61
N SER A 234 31.10 -32.20 36.35
CA SER A 234 31.87 -32.32 35.09
C SER A 234 30.90 -31.97 33.95
N GLY A 235 31.11 -30.93 33.13
CA GLY A 235 32.15 -30.78 32.09
C GLY A 235 31.66 -31.47 30.79
N HIS A 236 31.69 -30.94 29.57
CA HIS A 236 32.51 -29.89 28.96
C HIS A 236 32.07 -29.67 27.48
N ARG A 237 32.28 -28.45 26.94
CA ARG A 237 32.68 -28.06 25.55
C ARG A 237 31.68 -28.32 24.37
N SER A 238 31.56 -27.53 23.30
CA SER A 238 32.38 -26.45 22.69
C SER A 238 31.59 -25.66 21.61
N ASN A 239 32.09 -24.46 21.30
CA ASN A 239 31.65 -23.31 20.46
C ASN A 239 31.87 -23.51 18.91
N PRO A 240 31.85 -22.52 17.97
CA PRO A 240 31.16 -21.21 17.79
C PRO A 240 30.57 -20.92 16.37
N GLY A 241 29.83 -19.80 16.23
CA GLY A 241 30.15 -18.80 15.18
C GLY A 241 29.04 -18.36 14.19
N HIS A 242 28.48 -17.16 14.39
CA HIS A 242 28.13 -16.24 13.29
C HIS A 242 27.97 -14.80 13.83
N ARG A 243 28.73 -13.86 13.25
CA ARG A 243 28.69 -12.42 13.53
C ARG A 243 27.50 -11.79 12.79
N SER A 244 26.68 -11.04 13.51
CA SER A 244 25.70 -10.09 12.98
C SER A 244 26.25 -8.66 13.19
N SER A 245 26.35 -7.87 12.14
CA SER A 245 26.65 -6.44 12.21
C SER A 245 25.34 -5.64 12.17
N GLU A 246 25.03 -4.97 13.27
CA GLU A 246 23.94 -3.99 13.40
C GLU A 246 24.32 -2.66 12.74
N PHE A 247 23.38 -2.06 11.99
CA PHE A 247 23.40 -0.64 11.63
C PHE A 247 22.14 0.04 12.22
N PRO A 248 22.25 1.24 12.81
CA PRO A 248 21.13 1.86 13.52
C PRO A 248 20.16 2.56 12.57
N VAL A 249 18.88 2.17 12.64
CA VAL A 249 17.76 2.83 11.97
C VAL A 249 17.38 4.09 12.77
N ARG A 250 17.48 5.27 12.15
CA ARG A 250 16.88 6.51 12.68
C ARG A 250 15.43 6.66 12.19
N PRO A 251 14.50 7.18 13.01
CA PRO A 251 13.11 7.36 12.61
C PRO A 251 12.94 8.53 11.62
N PRO A 252 12.01 8.46 10.66
CA PRO A 252 11.74 9.55 9.75
C PRO A 252 10.97 10.70 10.42
N ARG A 253 11.33 11.92 10.02
CA ARG A 253 10.74 13.19 10.45
C ARG A 253 9.33 13.34 9.87
N THR A 254 8.39 13.74 10.73
CA THR A 254 7.05 14.20 10.40
C THR A 254 7.10 15.31 9.34
N HIS A 255 6.48 15.11 8.18
CA HIS A 255 6.13 16.18 7.24
C HIS A 255 4.66 16.08 6.85
N ASP A 256 4.15 17.27 6.55
CA ASP A 256 2.77 17.73 6.47
C ASP A 256 1.83 16.83 5.65
N ARG A 257 0.67 16.53 6.24
CA ARG A 257 -0.41 15.78 5.60
C ARG A 257 -1.36 16.75 4.91
N SER A 258 -1.14 16.97 3.62
CA SER A 258 -2.16 17.49 2.72
C SER A 258 -2.25 16.58 1.49
N PHE A 259 -3.19 15.63 1.52
CA PHE A 259 -3.65 14.92 0.34
C PHE A 259 -5.16 15.14 0.22
N LEU A 260 -5.54 15.76 -0.91
CA LEU A 260 -6.89 16.12 -1.28
C LEU A 260 -7.73 14.86 -1.59
N VAL A 261 -9.00 14.94 -1.18
CA VAL A 261 -10.12 14.02 -1.41
C VAL A 261 -10.58 14.07 -2.86
#